data_AF-A6ZQG3-F1
#
_entry.id   AF-A6ZQG3-F1
#
_cell.length_a   1.000
_cell.length_b   1.000
_cell.length_c   1.000
_cell.angle_alpha   90.00
_cell.angle_beta   90.00
_cell.angle_gamma   90.00
#
_symmetry.space_group_name_H-M   'P 1'
#
loop_
_entity.id
_entity.type
_entity.pdbx_description
1 polymer ?
#
loop_
_entity_poly.entity_id
_entity_poly.type
_entity_poly.pdbx_seq_one_letter_code
_entity_poly.pdbx_strand_id
1 'polypeptide(L)'
;MTTLASSIEHKTKHLAAPFENDENTWMKKYCCQCKSCKMSVPVQPWLPRFFVFGILCPVFWLVNLLAWWFLQYWQPHELEFHDLQEDEYPGFYEYEAITKRTVIPLKEEVLQEIRVMQNFSDSNSEEYYESKDGMPSSFLNVNTEQVEDENDTLKKYRYAFLKKVAHDVLESHDLLRKTFRNWNLRSLLGLLIDSILIIFVVLLCKKSR
;
A
#
# COMPACT_ATOMS: atom_id res chain seq x y z
N MET A 1 -44.15 11.23 13.72
CA MET A 1 -43.25 10.10 13.37
C MET A 1 -42.74 10.36 11.96
N THR A 2 -41.65 11.12 11.85
CA THR A 2 -41.03 11.41 10.55
C THR A 2 -39.81 10.53 10.44
N THR A 3 -39.95 9.48 9.63
CA THR A 3 -38.93 8.48 9.32
C THR A 3 -37.72 9.17 8.70
N LEU A 4 -36.59 9.10 9.39
CA LEU A 4 -35.25 9.35 8.85
C LEU A 4 -35.01 8.34 7.72
N ALA A 5 -35.31 8.74 6.49
CA ALA A 5 -34.82 8.05 5.31
C ALA A 5 -33.30 8.31 5.25
N SER A 6 -32.53 7.39 5.82
CA SER A 6 -31.09 7.31 5.62
C SER A 6 -30.84 7.17 4.13
N SER A 7 -30.36 8.24 3.48
CA SER A 7 -29.90 8.17 2.10
C SER A 7 -28.72 7.22 2.06
N ILE A 8 -28.93 6.05 1.48
CA ILE A 8 -27.86 5.13 1.11
C ILE A 8 -27.11 5.85 -0.02
N GLU A 9 -26.00 6.51 0.31
CA GLU A 9 -25.11 7.08 -0.70
C GLU A 9 -24.50 5.92 -1.50
N HIS A 10 -24.96 5.76 -2.74
CA HIS A 10 -24.39 4.82 -3.70
C HIS A 10 -22.98 5.29 -4.08
N LYS A 11 -21.95 4.64 -3.51
CA LYS A 11 -20.54 4.84 -3.88
C LYS A 11 -20.35 4.37 -5.33
N THR A 12 -20.19 5.31 -6.26
CA THR A 12 -19.94 5.03 -7.68
C THR A 12 -18.54 4.46 -7.87
N LYS A 13 -18.44 3.23 -8.37
CA LYS A 13 -17.17 2.65 -8.84
C LYS A 13 -17.01 2.96 -10.31
N HIS A 14 -15.85 3.44 -10.72
CA HIS A 14 -15.53 3.78 -12.10
C HIS A 14 -14.56 2.73 -12.70
N LEU A 15 -14.76 2.36 -13.97
CA LEU A 15 -13.85 1.48 -14.71
C LEU A 15 -12.71 2.34 -15.29
N ALA A 16 -11.47 2.04 -14.90
CA ALA A 16 -10.28 2.60 -15.54
C ALA A 16 -9.71 1.58 -16.53
N ALA A 17 -9.36 2.03 -17.73
CA ALA A 17 -8.76 1.18 -18.74
C ALA A 17 -7.30 0.83 -18.37
N PRO A 18 -6.87 -0.44 -18.52
CA PRO A 18 -5.58 -0.92 -17.98
C PRO A 18 -4.35 -0.43 -18.75
N PHE A 19 -4.51 0.05 -19.98
CA PHE A 19 -3.37 0.40 -20.87
C PHE A 19 -2.76 1.77 -20.59
N GLU A 20 -3.37 2.59 -19.72
CA GLU A 20 -2.78 3.87 -19.27
C GLU A 20 -2.25 3.82 -17.84
N ASN A 21 -2.23 2.64 -17.20
CA ASN A 21 -1.81 2.49 -15.81
C ASN A 21 -0.36 2.94 -15.59
N ASP A 22 0.48 2.82 -16.63
CA ASP A 22 1.91 3.16 -16.57
C ASP A 22 2.18 4.64 -16.91
N GLU A 23 1.32 5.29 -17.70
CA GLU A 23 1.51 6.68 -18.15
C GLU A 23 0.81 7.69 -17.24
N ASN A 24 -0.31 7.31 -16.60
CA ASN A 24 -1.01 8.22 -15.70
C ASN A 24 -0.29 8.29 -14.35
N THR A 25 0.27 9.47 -14.06
CA THR A 25 0.97 9.80 -12.82
C THR A 25 0.16 9.50 -11.56
N TRP A 26 -1.17 9.54 -11.67
CA TRP A 26 -2.13 9.17 -10.62
C TRP A 26 -2.27 7.67 -10.34
N MET A 27 -1.89 6.78 -11.27
CA MET A 27 -1.96 5.32 -11.09
C MET A 27 -0.63 4.69 -10.71
N LYS A 28 0.48 5.39 -10.96
CA LYS A 28 1.83 5.00 -10.52
C LYS A 28 1.84 4.88 -8.98
N LYS A 29 2.15 3.69 -8.47
CA LYS A 29 2.36 3.50 -7.02
C LYS A 29 3.71 4.10 -6.63
N TYR A 30 3.69 5.04 -5.70
CA TYR A 30 4.92 5.64 -5.18
C TYR A 30 5.45 4.79 -4.03
N CYS A 31 6.64 4.23 -4.23
CA CYS A 31 7.34 3.46 -3.20
C CYS A 31 8.32 4.36 -2.45
N CYS A 32 8.50 4.10 -1.16
CA CYS A 32 9.53 4.76 -0.36
C CYS A 32 10.95 4.48 -0.89
N GLN A 33 11.74 5.53 -1.06
CA GLN A 33 13.14 5.45 -1.54
C GLN A 33 14.16 5.50 -0.40
N CYS A 34 13.70 5.38 0.85
CA CYS A 34 14.58 5.41 2.00
C CYS A 34 15.73 4.40 1.87
N LYS A 35 16.90 4.71 2.43
CA LYS A 35 18.09 3.84 2.32
C LYS A 35 17.80 2.41 2.82
N SER A 36 17.05 2.26 3.90
CA SER A 36 16.65 0.93 4.40
C SER A 36 15.68 0.22 3.45
N CYS A 37 14.75 0.94 2.83
CA CYS A 37 13.77 0.45 1.86
C CYS A 37 14.47 -0.06 0.60
N LYS A 38 15.35 0.77 0.03
CA LYS A 38 16.14 0.44 -1.16
C LYS A 38 17.00 -0.80 -0.96
N MET A 39 17.60 -0.95 0.22
CA MET A 39 18.41 -2.14 0.55
C MET A 39 17.57 -3.38 0.87
N SER A 40 16.33 -3.21 1.33
CA SER A 40 15.49 -4.32 1.76
C SER A 40 14.71 -4.98 0.62
N VAL A 41 14.38 -4.24 -0.46
CA VAL A 41 13.75 -4.79 -1.68
C VAL A 41 14.46 -6.04 -2.22
N PRO A 42 15.78 -6.04 -2.46
CA PRO A 42 16.45 -7.24 -2.96
C PRO A 42 16.56 -8.36 -1.94
N VAL A 43 16.49 -8.05 -0.62
CA VAL A 43 16.63 -9.03 0.48
C VAL A 43 15.30 -9.71 0.82
N GLN A 44 14.18 -9.05 0.59
CA GLN A 44 12.84 -9.57 0.88
C GLN A 44 12.56 -11.00 0.36
N PRO A 45 12.89 -11.37 -0.91
CA PRO A 45 12.67 -12.73 -1.39
C PRO A 45 13.60 -13.78 -0.74
N TRP A 46 14.70 -13.36 -0.12
CA TRP A 46 15.64 -14.26 0.56
C TRP A 46 15.21 -14.60 1.99
N LEU A 47 14.42 -13.77 2.65
CA LEU A 47 13.90 -14.04 4.00
C LEU A 47 13.22 -15.42 4.13
N PRO A 48 12.22 -15.78 3.29
CA PRO A 48 11.60 -17.10 3.37
C PRO A 48 12.58 -18.23 3.03
N ARG A 49 13.52 -18.01 2.10
CA ARG A 49 14.52 -19.01 1.70
C ARG A 49 15.46 -19.32 2.85
N PHE A 50 16.03 -18.30 3.48
CA PHE A 50 16.89 -18.47 4.66
C PHE A 50 16.15 -19.08 5.84
N PHE A 51 14.86 -18.80 6.00
CA PHE A 51 14.06 -19.46 7.02
C PHE A 51 13.99 -20.98 6.81
N VAL A 52 13.76 -21.44 5.57
CA VAL A 52 13.75 -22.87 5.21
C VAL A 52 15.14 -23.50 5.38
N PHE A 53 16.20 -22.83 4.91
CA PHE A 53 17.57 -23.30 5.14
C PHE A 53 17.95 -23.35 6.62
N GLY A 54 17.33 -22.49 7.44
CA GLY A 54 17.47 -22.47 8.89
C GLY A 54 17.09 -23.78 9.58
N ILE A 55 16.15 -24.54 9.01
CA ILE A 55 15.78 -25.87 9.53
C ILE A 55 16.96 -26.83 9.43
N LEU A 56 17.79 -26.72 8.38
CA LEU A 56 18.96 -27.57 8.19
C LEU A 56 20.19 -27.04 8.96
N CYS A 57 20.35 -25.72 9.02
CA CYS A 57 21.43 -25.07 9.75
C CYS A 57 20.91 -23.81 10.48
N PRO A 58 20.81 -23.83 11.82
CA PRO A 58 20.19 -22.74 12.58
C PRO A 58 20.91 -21.39 12.46
N VAL A 59 22.15 -21.39 11.94
CA VAL A 59 22.91 -20.17 11.62
C VAL A 59 22.16 -19.29 10.63
N PHE A 60 21.39 -19.86 9.68
CA PHE A 60 20.62 -19.04 8.74
C PHE A 60 19.50 -18.23 9.41
N TRP A 61 18.95 -18.69 10.54
CA TRP A 61 18.02 -17.87 11.31
C TRP A 61 18.71 -16.68 11.97
N LEU A 62 19.96 -16.85 12.44
CA LEU A 62 20.76 -15.73 12.93
C LEU A 62 21.05 -14.72 11.83
N VAL A 63 21.35 -15.16 10.61
CA VAL A 63 21.54 -14.27 9.45
C VAL A 63 20.28 -13.44 9.18
N ASN A 64 19.08 -14.04 9.25
CA ASN A 64 17.82 -13.31 9.12
C ASN A 64 17.67 -12.22 10.20
N LEU A 65 17.97 -12.55 11.47
CA LEU A 65 17.93 -11.60 12.58
C LEU A 65 18.95 -10.46 12.40
N LEU A 66 20.17 -10.78 11.96
CA LEU A 66 21.21 -9.79 11.69
C LEU A 66 20.82 -8.86 10.54
N ALA A 67 20.23 -9.40 9.47
CA ALA A 67 19.75 -8.59 8.35
C ALA A 67 18.67 -7.59 8.80
N TRP A 68 17.76 -8.02 9.68
CA TRP A 68 16.76 -7.13 10.27
C TRP A 68 17.37 -6.07 11.17
N TRP A 69 18.27 -6.46 12.07
CA TRP A 69 18.96 -5.52 12.93
C TRP A 69 19.70 -4.46 12.12
N PHE A 70 20.41 -4.88 11.09
CA PHE A 70 21.11 -3.99 10.18
C PHE A 70 20.15 -3.04 9.45
N LEU A 71 19.05 -3.54 8.90
CA LEU A 71 18.11 -2.69 8.16
C LEU A 71 17.30 -1.76 9.07
N GLN A 72 16.99 -2.16 10.30
CA GLN A 72 16.12 -1.40 11.22
C GLN A 72 16.86 -0.48 12.19
N TYR A 73 18.06 -0.82 12.64
CA TYR A 73 18.80 0.00 13.61
C TYR A 73 19.99 0.71 13.00
N TRP A 74 20.65 0.10 12.02
CA TRP A 74 21.88 0.67 11.46
C TRP A 74 21.62 1.69 10.35
N GLN A 75 20.58 1.46 9.54
CA GLN A 75 20.26 2.39 8.45
C GLN A 75 19.43 3.56 8.98
N PRO A 76 19.75 4.81 8.56
CA PRO A 76 18.89 5.95 8.85
C PRO A 76 17.53 5.77 8.16
N HIS A 77 16.45 6.08 8.88
CA HIS A 77 15.07 6.03 8.40
C HIS A 77 14.53 7.43 8.12
N GLU A 78 15.31 8.23 7.39
CA GLU A 78 14.77 9.46 6.85
C GLU A 78 13.87 9.07 5.67
N LEU A 79 12.58 9.41 5.80
CA LEU A 79 11.59 9.23 4.73
C LEU A 79 11.97 10.17 3.58
N GLU A 80 12.77 9.65 2.66
CA GLU A 80 13.04 10.31 1.39
C GLU A 80 11.86 10.04 0.46
N PHE A 81 11.10 11.11 0.21
CA PHE A 81 10.13 11.16 -0.89
C PHE A 81 10.92 11.24 -2.19
N HIS A 82 10.36 10.71 -3.28
CA HIS A 82 10.89 11.03 -4.60
C HIS A 82 10.76 12.55 -4.79
N ASP A 83 11.83 13.23 -5.18
CA ASP A 83 11.74 14.62 -5.63
C ASP A 83 10.88 14.60 -6.89
N LEU A 84 9.60 14.90 -6.72
CA LEU A 84 8.66 15.03 -7.82
C LEU A 84 9.13 16.19 -8.69
N GLN A 85 9.51 15.89 -9.93
CA GLN A 85 9.81 16.93 -10.90
C GLN A 85 8.53 17.67 -11.28
N GLU A 86 8.63 18.92 -11.76
CA GLU A 86 7.47 19.75 -12.10
C GLU A 86 6.54 19.09 -13.13
N ASP A 87 7.07 18.23 -13.99
CA ASP A 87 6.34 17.43 -15.00
C ASP A 87 5.61 16.22 -14.42
N GLU A 88 5.96 15.74 -13.22
CA GLU A 88 5.20 14.70 -12.50
C GLU A 88 4.02 15.27 -11.71
N TYR A 89 3.93 16.60 -11.54
CA TYR A 89 2.74 17.18 -10.94
C TYR A 89 1.58 17.13 -11.94
N PRO A 90 0.37 16.78 -11.48
CA PRO A 90 -0.76 16.78 -12.36
C PRO A 90 -0.99 18.14 -13.01
N GLY A 91 -0.95 18.13 -14.33
CA GLY A 91 -1.37 19.23 -15.18
C GLY A 91 -2.88 19.33 -15.27
N PHE A 92 -3.36 20.43 -15.85
CA PHE A 92 -4.79 20.64 -16.10
C PHE A 92 -5.39 19.52 -16.98
N TYR A 93 -4.61 18.99 -17.93
CA TYR A 93 -5.03 17.89 -18.80
C TYR A 93 -5.34 16.61 -18.01
N GLU A 94 -4.49 16.22 -17.05
CA GLU A 94 -4.71 15.03 -16.23
C GLU A 94 -5.95 15.18 -15.35
N TYR A 95 -6.13 16.37 -14.77
CA TYR A 95 -7.33 16.72 -14.01
C TYR A 95 -8.59 16.59 -14.88
N GLU A 96 -8.60 17.17 -16.08
CA GLU A 96 -9.75 17.10 -16.98
C GLU A 96 -10.01 15.67 -17.46
N ALA A 97 -8.96 14.90 -17.77
CA ALA A 97 -9.07 13.51 -18.19
C ALA A 97 -9.68 12.62 -17.09
N ILE A 98 -9.27 12.80 -15.83
CA ILE A 98 -9.81 12.06 -14.70
C ILE A 98 -11.24 12.49 -14.40
N THR A 99 -11.51 13.80 -14.38
CA THR A 99 -12.85 14.33 -14.12
C THR A 99 -13.85 13.83 -15.18
N LYS A 100 -13.47 13.84 -16.47
CA LYS A 100 -14.32 13.29 -17.54
C LYS A 100 -14.61 11.80 -17.37
N ARG A 101 -13.69 11.01 -16.79
CA ARG A 101 -13.88 9.57 -16.53
C ARG A 101 -14.73 9.29 -15.31
N THR A 102 -14.58 10.08 -14.24
CA THR A 102 -15.40 9.93 -13.02
C THR A 102 -16.83 10.43 -13.21
N VAL A 103 -17.09 11.29 -14.20
CA VAL A 103 -18.43 11.84 -14.43
C VAL A 103 -19.36 10.86 -15.17
N ILE A 104 -18.84 9.80 -15.81
CA ILE A 104 -19.70 8.81 -16.48
C ILE A 104 -20.30 7.90 -15.41
N PRO A 105 -21.60 8.03 -15.06
CA PRO A 105 -22.22 7.15 -14.10
C PRO A 105 -22.41 5.79 -14.78
N LEU A 106 -21.88 4.73 -14.17
CA LEU A 106 -22.22 3.38 -14.60
C LEU A 106 -23.72 3.18 -14.38
N LYS A 107 -24.39 2.61 -15.38
CA LYS A 107 -25.78 2.17 -15.22
C LYS A 107 -25.85 1.16 -14.07
N GLU A 108 -26.91 1.22 -13.27
CA GLU A 108 -27.09 0.34 -12.09
C GLU A 108 -27.00 -1.15 -12.44
N GLU A 109 -27.42 -1.54 -13.66
CA GLU A 109 -27.28 -2.91 -14.19
C GLU A 109 -25.82 -3.41 -14.15
N VAL A 110 -24.87 -2.58 -14.56
CA VAL A 110 -23.44 -2.91 -14.58
C VAL A 110 -22.85 -2.92 -13.17
N LEU A 111 -23.30 -2.00 -12.30
CA LEU A 111 -22.88 -1.98 -10.89
C LEU A 111 -23.33 -3.25 -10.16
N GLN A 112 -24.51 -3.77 -10.48
CA GLN A 112 -25.02 -5.00 -9.90
C GLN A 112 -24.23 -6.22 -10.39
N GLU A 113 -23.88 -6.29 -11.68
CA GLU A 113 -23.00 -7.33 -12.22
C GLU A 113 -21.61 -7.32 -11.58
N ILE A 114 -21.00 -6.14 -11.43
CA ILE A 114 -19.71 -5.99 -10.74
C ILE A 114 -19.81 -6.44 -9.28
N ARG A 115 -20.90 -6.08 -8.58
CA ARG A 115 -21.12 -6.51 -7.18
C ARG A 115 -21.27 -8.02 -7.07
N VAL A 116 -21.97 -8.66 -8.01
CA VAL A 116 -22.10 -10.11 -8.07
C VAL A 116 -20.74 -10.76 -8.30
N MET A 117 -19.96 -10.31 -9.29
CA MET A 117 -18.60 -10.83 -9.55
C MET A 117 -17.65 -10.61 -8.37
N GLN A 118 -17.73 -9.45 -7.73
CA GLN A 118 -16.90 -9.13 -6.57
C GLN A 118 -17.29 -9.99 -5.37
N ASN A 119 -18.57 -10.23 -5.10
CA ASN A 119 -18.98 -11.17 -4.05
C ASN A 119 -18.52 -12.61 -4.32
N PHE A 120 -18.39 -13.01 -5.60
CA PHE A 120 -17.78 -14.30 -5.96
C PHE A 120 -16.25 -14.32 -5.75
N SER A 121 -15.57 -13.17 -5.88
CA SER A 121 -14.12 -13.06 -5.71
C SER A 121 -13.70 -12.80 -4.25
N ASP A 122 -14.50 -12.04 -3.50
CA ASP A 122 -14.24 -11.60 -2.13
C ASP A 122 -14.56 -12.68 -1.08
N SER A 123 -14.89 -13.91 -1.50
CA SER A 123 -14.82 -15.07 -0.60
C SER A 123 -13.39 -15.35 -0.10
N ASN A 124 -12.38 -14.54 -0.48
CA ASN A 124 -11.00 -14.69 0.00
C ASN A 124 -10.19 -13.38 0.16
N SER A 125 -10.80 -12.20 0.21
CA SER A 125 -10.03 -10.96 0.49
C SER A 125 -10.85 -9.88 1.18
N GLU A 126 -10.63 -9.70 2.48
CA GLU A 126 -11.05 -8.54 3.25
C GLU A 126 -10.04 -7.39 3.04
N GLU A 127 -10.36 -6.39 2.24
CA GLU A 127 -9.72 -5.07 2.36
C GLU A 127 -10.69 -3.95 1.90
N TYR A 128 -11.38 -3.35 2.86
CA TYR A 128 -12.36 -2.27 2.66
C TYR A 128 -11.68 -0.91 2.83
N TYR A 129 -11.30 -0.26 1.72
CA TYR A 129 -10.88 1.15 1.73
C TYR A 129 -12.09 2.08 1.55
N GLU A 130 -12.49 2.71 2.66
CA GLU A 130 -13.50 3.77 2.72
C GLU A 130 -12.88 5.13 2.32
N SER A 131 -12.83 5.42 1.02
CA SER A 131 -12.62 6.81 0.55
C SER A 131 -13.91 7.61 0.79
N LYS A 132 -13.86 8.54 1.75
CA LYS A 132 -14.83 9.62 1.97
C LYS A 132 -14.28 10.89 1.34
N ASP A 133 -14.49 11.09 0.04
CA ASP A 133 -14.31 12.41 -0.59
C ASP A 133 -15.34 12.51 -1.73
N GLY A 134 -16.57 12.91 -1.38
CA GLY A 134 -17.60 13.30 -2.35
C GLY A 134 -17.44 14.78 -2.69
N MET A 135 -17.02 15.09 -3.91
CA MET A 135 -16.93 16.46 -4.44
C MET A 135 -18.32 16.92 -4.95
N PRO A 136 -18.83 18.09 -4.53
CA PRO A 136 -20.13 18.59 -4.98
C PRO A 136 -20.06 19.23 -6.37
N SER A 137 -21.03 18.89 -7.22
CA SER A 137 -21.27 19.47 -8.54
C SER A 137 -22.15 20.73 -8.45
N SER A 138 -21.56 21.90 -8.68
CA SER A 138 -22.24 23.21 -8.71
C SER A 138 -21.23 24.24 -9.25
N PHE A 139 -21.48 25.22 -10.12
CA PHE A 139 -22.59 25.66 -10.97
C PHE A 139 -21.97 26.68 -11.98
N LEU A 140 -22.63 26.86 -13.14
CA LEU A 140 -22.37 27.92 -14.14
C LEU A 140 -22.36 29.35 -13.55
N ASN A 141 -21.23 30.07 -13.65
CA ASN A 141 -21.19 31.48 -14.08
C ASN A 141 -19.78 31.83 -14.57
N VAL A 142 -19.69 32.35 -15.79
CA VAL A 142 -18.50 32.33 -16.65
C VAL A 142 -17.98 33.76 -16.84
N ASN A 143 -16.65 33.90 -16.80
CA ASN A 143 -15.82 35.07 -17.09
C ASN A 143 -15.34 35.87 -15.86
N THR A 144 -14.07 35.68 -15.51
CA THR A 144 -13.24 36.34 -14.48
C THR A 144 -13.09 35.58 -13.16
N GLU A 145 -14.17 35.18 -12.48
CA GLU A 145 -14.08 34.28 -11.30
C GLU A 145 -13.58 32.87 -11.67
N GLN A 146 -13.82 32.45 -12.91
CA GLN A 146 -13.50 31.11 -13.40
C GLN A 146 -11.99 30.81 -13.41
N VAL A 147 -11.13 31.79 -13.66
CA VAL A 147 -9.67 31.59 -13.66
C VAL A 147 -9.15 31.44 -12.23
N GLU A 148 -9.73 32.15 -11.27
CA GLU A 148 -9.39 32.01 -9.85
C GLU A 148 -9.90 30.66 -9.31
N ASP A 149 -11.12 30.24 -9.69
CA ASP A 149 -11.70 28.94 -9.32
C ASP A 149 -10.95 27.76 -9.97
N GLU A 150 -10.55 27.87 -11.24
CA GLU A 150 -9.72 26.86 -11.92
C GLU A 150 -8.34 26.71 -11.25
N ASN A 151 -7.74 27.80 -10.81
CA ASN A 151 -6.47 27.74 -10.09
C ASN A 151 -6.64 27.15 -8.67
N ASP A 152 -7.72 27.48 -7.97
CA ASP A 152 -8.01 26.91 -6.65
C ASP A 152 -8.34 25.41 -6.72
N THR A 153 -9.12 24.99 -7.73
CA THR A 153 -9.41 23.58 -7.99
C THR A 153 -8.15 22.81 -8.38
N LEU A 154 -7.27 23.37 -9.23
CA LEU A 154 -5.98 22.76 -9.55
C LEU A 154 -5.07 22.63 -8.31
N LYS A 155 -5.04 23.63 -7.44
CA LYS A 155 -4.30 23.56 -6.15
C LYS A 155 -4.84 22.47 -5.24
N LYS A 156 -6.17 22.39 -5.09
CA LYS A 156 -6.83 21.30 -4.32
C LYS A 156 -6.47 19.94 -4.90
N TYR A 157 -6.45 19.81 -6.23
CA TYR A 157 -6.08 18.58 -6.91
C TYR A 157 -4.62 18.18 -6.68
N ARG A 158 -3.69 19.13 -6.80
CA ARG A 158 -2.26 18.92 -6.49
C ARG A 158 -2.06 18.52 -5.03
N TYR A 159 -2.80 19.13 -4.11
CA TYR A 159 -2.74 18.74 -2.70
C TYR A 159 -3.27 17.32 -2.47
N ALA A 160 -4.38 16.94 -3.10
CA ALA A 160 -4.92 15.58 -3.02
C ALA A 160 -3.95 14.55 -3.61
N PHE A 161 -3.30 14.89 -4.73
CA PHE A 161 -2.25 14.08 -5.33
C PHE A 161 -1.06 13.90 -4.38
N LEU A 162 -0.52 14.98 -3.81
CA LEU A 162 0.58 14.92 -2.83
C LEU A 162 0.19 14.09 -1.59
N LYS A 163 -1.04 14.23 -1.10
CA LYS A 163 -1.56 13.42 0.02
C LYS A 163 -1.58 11.94 -0.35
N LYS A 164 -1.99 11.59 -1.58
CA LYS A 164 -1.97 10.22 -2.09
C LYS A 164 -0.54 9.68 -2.19
N VAL A 165 0.38 10.44 -2.79
CA VAL A 165 1.80 10.07 -2.86
C VAL A 165 2.37 9.81 -1.47
N ALA A 166 2.08 10.69 -0.51
CA ALA A 166 2.52 10.52 0.87
C ALA A 166 1.93 9.26 1.51
N HIS A 167 0.65 8.96 1.26
CA HIS A 167 0.01 7.74 1.72
C HIS A 167 0.66 6.49 1.12
N ASP A 168 0.89 6.44 -0.19
CA ASP A 168 1.51 5.30 -0.88
C ASP A 168 2.95 5.06 -0.41
N VAL A 169 3.72 6.13 -0.21
CA VAL A 169 5.08 6.06 0.33
C VAL A 169 5.08 5.52 1.77
N LEU A 170 4.16 5.99 2.61
CA LEU A 170 4.05 5.53 3.99
C LEU A 170 3.59 4.06 4.05
N GLU A 171 2.58 3.71 3.27
CA GLU A 171 2.05 2.35 3.20
C GLU A 171 3.11 1.36 2.69
N SER A 172 3.82 1.70 1.61
CA SER A 172 4.89 0.86 1.07
C SER A 172 6.04 0.65 2.08
N HIS A 173 6.44 1.71 2.78
CA HIS A 173 7.42 1.63 3.86
C HIS A 173 6.94 0.72 5.01
N ASP A 174 5.71 0.91 5.48
CA ASP A 174 5.17 0.17 6.62
C ASP A 174 4.94 -1.30 6.30
N LEU A 175 4.45 -1.62 5.10
CA LEU A 175 4.30 -3.00 4.62
C LEU A 175 5.64 -3.73 4.58
N LEU A 176 6.69 -3.06 4.11
CA LEU A 176 8.04 -3.63 4.07
C LEU A 176 8.55 -3.91 5.48
N ARG A 177 8.43 -2.95 6.40
CA ARG A 177 8.82 -3.14 7.81
C ARG A 177 8.02 -4.24 8.50
N LYS A 178 6.72 -4.30 8.26
CA LYS A 178 5.83 -5.35 8.78
C LYS A 178 6.25 -6.72 8.27
N THR A 179 6.58 -6.84 6.98
CA THR A 179 7.06 -8.08 6.37
C THR A 179 8.34 -8.57 7.03
N PHE A 180 9.34 -7.69 7.17
CA PHE A 180 10.58 -8.02 7.86
C PHE A 180 10.32 -8.42 9.31
N ARG A 181 9.55 -7.64 10.09
CA ARG A 181 9.22 -7.98 11.48
C ARG A 181 8.58 -9.37 11.61
N ASN A 182 7.63 -9.70 10.73
CA ASN A 182 6.95 -11.00 10.76
C ASN A 182 7.92 -12.17 10.50
N TRP A 183 8.81 -12.05 9.51
CA TRP A 183 9.82 -13.08 9.24
C TRP A 183 10.87 -13.21 10.35
N ASN A 184 11.19 -12.10 11.02
CA ASN A 184 12.11 -12.12 12.15
C ASN A 184 11.50 -12.76 13.38
N LEU A 185 10.23 -12.47 13.67
CA LEU A 185 9.51 -13.16 14.75
C LEU A 185 9.48 -14.68 14.50
N ARG A 186 9.24 -15.10 13.25
CA ARG A 186 9.28 -16.52 12.86
C ARG A 186 10.68 -17.12 13.05
N SER A 187 11.74 -16.43 12.63
CA SER A 187 13.12 -16.91 12.78
C SER A 187 13.53 -16.99 14.26
N LEU A 188 13.08 -16.04 15.09
CA LEU A 188 13.29 -16.05 16.54
C LEU A 188 12.59 -17.25 17.18
N LEU A 189 11.34 -17.52 16.82
CA LEU A 189 10.62 -18.72 17.29
C LEU A 189 11.32 -20.01 16.86
N GLY A 190 11.82 -20.07 15.62
CA GLY A 190 12.62 -21.21 15.13
C GLY A 190 13.86 -21.46 15.99
N LEU A 191 14.63 -20.40 16.28
CA LEU A 191 15.81 -20.49 17.15
C LEU A 191 15.48 -20.92 18.57
N LEU A 192 14.36 -20.43 19.14
CA LEU A 192 13.93 -20.85 20.48
C LEU A 192 13.60 -22.35 20.50
N ILE A 193 12.85 -22.84 19.53
CA ILE A 193 12.48 -24.27 19.44
C ILE A 193 13.75 -25.12 19.30
N ASP A 194 14.66 -24.75 18.40
CA ASP A 194 15.91 -25.47 18.18
C ASP A 194 16.81 -25.48 19.42
N SER A 195 16.90 -24.36 20.14
CA SER A 195 17.65 -24.29 21.39
C SER A 195 17.11 -25.25 22.46
N ILE A 196 15.78 -25.38 22.58
CA ILE A 196 15.13 -26.32 23.49
C ILE A 196 15.42 -27.76 23.07
N LEU A 197 15.36 -28.07 21.77
CA LEU A 197 15.68 -29.39 21.23
C LEU A 197 17.13 -29.78 21.52
N ILE A 198 18.08 -28.88 21.29
CA ILE A 198 19.51 -29.11 21.58
C ILE A 198 19.71 -29.40 23.06
N ILE A 199 19.12 -28.59 23.95
CA ILE A 199 19.21 -28.81 25.41
C ILE A 199 18.63 -30.18 25.77
N PHE A 200 17.48 -30.55 25.22
CA PHE A 200 16.84 -31.83 25.48
C PHE A 200 17.70 -33.01 25.02
N VAL A 201 18.27 -32.94 23.81
CA VAL A 201 19.20 -33.95 23.29
C VAL A 201 20.43 -34.08 24.20
N VAL A 202 21.03 -32.97 24.62
CA VAL A 202 22.19 -32.99 25.53
C VAL A 202 21.83 -33.64 26.87
N LEU A 203 20.66 -33.32 27.44
CA LEU A 203 20.19 -33.92 28.68
C LEU A 203 19.91 -35.42 28.54
N LEU A 204 19.31 -35.85 27.43
CA LEU A 204 19.09 -37.27 27.14
C LEU A 204 20.40 -38.03 26.95
N CYS A 205 21.35 -37.48 26.19
CA CYS A 205 22.66 -38.07 26.01
C CYS A 205 23.44 -38.16 27.33
N LYS A 206 23.30 -37.16 28.21
CA LYS A 206 23.91 -37.19 29.54
C LYS A 206 23.26 -38.21 30.47
N LYS A 207 21.94 -38.42 30.39
CA LYS A 207 21.21 -39.40 31.21
C LYS A 207 21.40 -40.85 30.74
N SER A 208 21.61 -41.05 29.44
CA SER A 208 21.85 -42.38 28.87
C SER A 208 23.24 -42.94 29.16
N ARG A 209 24.17 -42.11 29.65
CA ARG A 209 25.50 -42.52 30.11
C ARG A 209 25.51 -42.67 31.62
#